data_AF-A0AA95NC18-F1
#
_entry.id   AF-A0AA95NC18-F1
#
_cell.length_a   1.000
_cell.length_b   1.000
_cell.length_c   1.000
_cell.angle_alpha   90.00
_cell.angle_beta   90.00
_cell.angle_gamma   90.00
#
_symmetry.space_group_name_H-M   'P 1'
#
loop_
_entity.id
_entity.type
_entity.pdbx_description
1 polymer ?
#
loop_
_entity_poly.entity_id
_entity_poly.type
_entity_poly.pdbx_seq_one_letter_code
_entity_poly.pdbx_strand_id
1 'polypeptide(L)'
;MVKPSKAAHRDDCVTLEQIPNIGPAMVEDLRLLGIRVPGELRGRDAFVLYQQLCAITEQRHDPCVLDTLMAAVDFMAGAAAAPWWHYTPQRKALYGSI
;
A
#
# COMPACT_ATOMS: atom_id res chain seq x y z
N MET A 1 -7.72 18.33 14.95
CA MET A 1 -6.90 17.09 14.92
C MET A 1 -5.83 17.28 13.87
N VAL A 2 -4.54 17.25 14.24
CA VAL A 2 -3.43 17.44 13.29
C VAL A 2 -3.30 16.15 12.47
N LYS A 3 -3.30 16.24 11.13
CA LYS A 3 -3.03 15.05 10.29
C LYS A 3 -1.60 14.58 10.55
N PRO A 4 -1.36 13.29 10.81
CA PRO A 4 0.00 12.79 10.99
C PRO A 4 0.80 13.02 9.70
N SER A 5 2.04 13.49 9.84
CA SER A 5 2.96 13.62 8.71
C SER A 5 3.39 12.24 8.21
N LYS A 6 3.77 12.17 6.93
CA LYS A 6 4.37 10.95 6.38
C LYS A 6 5.71 10.68 7.06
N ALA A 7 5.97 9.42 7.36
CA ALA A 7 7.22 8.97 7.94
C ALA A 7 8.35 9.02 6.91
N ALA A 8 9.56 9.34 7.38
CA ALA A 8 10.77 9.28 6.55
C ALA A 8 11.31 7.85 6.47
N HIS A 9 11.24 7.09 7.57
CA HIS A 9 11.67 5.70 7.65
C HIS A 9 10.55 4.80 8.21
N ARG A 10 10.59 3.52 7.86
CA ARG A 10 9.59 2.52 8.30
C ARG A 10 9.46 2.41 9.82
N ASP A 11 10.52 2.72 10.57
CA ASP A 11 10.54 2.58 12.02
C ASP A 11 9.89 3.80 12.72
N ASP A 12 9.64 4.88 11.99
CA ASP A 12 8.88 6.05 12.45
C ASP A 12 7.35 5.89 12.26
N CYS A 13 6.92 4.84 11.54
CA CYS A 13 5.52 4.57 11.25
C CYS A 13 4.82 3.90 12.43
N VAL A 14 4.01 4.67 13.15
CA VAL A 14 3.14 4.18 14.23
C VAL A 14 1.74 3.88 13.70
N THR A 15 1.21 4.68 12.77
CA THR A 15 -0.11 4.49 12.15
C THR A 15 -0.01 4.29 10.64
N LEU A 16 -1.05 3.68 10.04
CA LEU A 16 -1.09 3.43 8.59
C LEU A 16 -1.05 4.73 7.78
N GLU A 17 -1.67 5.81 8.27
CA GLU A 17 -1.66 7.12 7.63
C GLU A 17 -0.26 7.74 7.53
N GLN A 18 0.71 7.26 8.31
CA GLN A 18 2.11 7.74 8.21
C GLN A 18 2.86 7.10 7.05
N ILE A 19 2.37 5.98 6.52
CA ILE A 19 3.00 5.33 5.35
C ILE A 19 2.84 6.24 4.12
N PRO A 20 3.90 6.49 3.34
CA PRO A 20 3.80 7.22 2.08
C PRO A 20 2.71 6.64 1.17
N ASN A 21 2.03 7.50 0.41
CA ASN A 21 0.89 7.15 -0.48
C ASN A 21 -0.40 6.68 0.22
N ILE A 22 -0.40 6.36 1.52
CA ILE A 22 -1.60 5.86 2.22
C ILE A 22 -2.47 7.01 2.74
N GLY A 23 -3.57 7.30 2.05
CA GLY A 23 -4.63 8.20 2.53
C GLY A 23 -5.72 7.47 3.32
N PRO A 24 -6.74 8.19 3.84
CA PRO A 24 -7.83 7.59 4.61
C PRO A 24 -8.55 6.44 3.89
N ALA A 25 -8.78 6.55 2.57
CA ALA A 25 -9.38 5.47 1.78
C ALA A 25 -8.53 4.19 1.82
N MET A 26 -7.23 4.30 1.55
CA MET A 26 -6.33 3.15 1.63
C MET A 26 -6.19 2.59 3.05
N VAL A 27 -6.39 3.39 4.09
CA VAL A 27 -6.43 2.88 5.46
C VAL A 27 -7.63 1.97 5.67
N GLU A 28 -8.81 2.34 5.16
CA GLU A 28 -9.98 1.45 5.21
C GLU A 28 -9.75 0.18 4.40
N ASP A 29 -9.18 0.29 3.20
CA ASP A 29 -8.84 -0.88 2.38
C ASP A 29 -7.87 -1.83 3.09
N LEU A 30 -6.83 -1.29 3.75
CA LEU A 30 -5.90 -2.08 4.56
C LEU A 30 -6.61 -2.73 5.75
N ARG A 31 -7.55 -2.04 6.40
CA ARG A 31 -8.35 -2.61 7.50
C ARG A 31 -9.25 -3.74 7.01
N LEU A 32 -9.84 -3.64 5.81
CA LEU A 32 -10.59 -4.73 5.17
C LEU A 32 -9.70 -5.96 4.92
N LEU A 33 -8.43 -5.74 4.56
CA LEU A 33 -7.41 -6.78 4.42
C LEU A 33 -6.89 -7.34 5.77
N GLY A 34 -7.43 -6.86 6.89
CA GLY A 34 -7.00 -7.26 8.23
C GLY A 34 -5.68 -6.63 8.70
N ILE A 35 -5.17 -5.64 7.98
CA ILE A 35 -3.95 -4.89 8.31
C ILE A 35 -4.35 -3.66 9.15
N ARG A 36 -3.93 -3.64 10.41
CA ARG A 36 -4.26 -2.59 11.38
C ARG A 36 -3.06 -1.74 11.77
N VAL A 37 -1.84 -2.28 11.66
CA VAL A 37 -0.61 -1.55 12.00
C VAL A 37 0.44 -1.67 10.89
N PRO A 38 1.33 -0.67 10.71
CA PRO A 38 2.29 -0.64 9.60
C PRO A 38 3.16 -1.89 9.49
N GLY A 39 3.59 -2.45 10.62
CA GLY A 39 4.45 -3.63 10.66
C GLY A 39 3.86 -4.88 9.98
N GLU A 40 2.54 -4.99 9.86
CA GLU A 40 1.86 -6.14 9.26
C GLU A 40 1.97 -6.19 7.73
N LEU A 41 2.42 -5.11 7.09
CA LEU A 41 2.76 -5.07 5.66
C LEU A 41 4.12 -5.70 5.35
N ARG A 42 4.99 -5.86 6.35
CA ARG A 42 6.34 -6.42 6.15
C ARG A 42 6.23 -7.85 5.62
N GLY A 43 6.85 -8.11 4.48
CA GLY A 43 6.86 -9.43 3.84
C GLY A 43 5.53 -9.86 3.20
N ARG A 44 4.54 -8.96 3.11
CA ARG A 44 3.32 -9.22 2.33
C ARG A 44 3.62 -9.10 0.83
N ASP A 45 2.85 -9.82 0.03
CA ASP A 45 2.85 -9.67 -1.42
C ASP A 45 1.76 -8.68 -1.83
N ALA A 46 2.16 -7.56 -2.46
CA ALA A 46 1.24 -6.50 -2.87
C ALA A 46 0.17 -6.97 -3.88
N PHE A 47 0.51 -7.91 -4.76
CA PHE A 47 -0.42 -8.45 -5.74
C PHE A 47 -1.44 -9.39 -5.11
N VAL A 48 -1.03 -10.18 -4.10
CA VAL A 48 -1.97 -10.98 -3.29
C VAL A 48 -2.92 -10.06 -2.53
N LEU A 49 -2.42 -8.99 -1.91
CA LEU A 49 -3.26 -8.00 -1.20
C LEU A 49 -4.27 -7.34 -2.14
N TYR A 50 -3.85 -6.94 -3.35
CA TYR A 50 -4.75 -6.36 -4.35
C TYR A 50 -5.87 -7.32 -4.76
N GLN A 51 -5.53 -8.59 -5.04
CA GLN A 51 -6.52 -9.61 -5.39
C GLN A 51 -7.51 -9.87 -4.25
N GLN A 52 -7.01 -9.95 -3.01
CA GLN A 52 -7.86 -10.10 -1.83
C GLN A 52 -8.81 -8.91 -1.66
N LEU A 53 -8.32 -7.69 -1.87
CA LEU A 53 -9.15 -6.49 -1.77
C LEU A 53 -10.26 -6.52 -2.83
N CYS A 54 -9.93 -6.85 -4.08
CA CYS A 54 -10.92 -7.00 -5.14
C CYS A 54 -11.97 -8.07 -4.81
N ALA A 55 -11.55 -9.19 -4.23
CA ALA A 55 -12.46 -10.27 -3.83
C ALA A 55 -13.38 -9.86 -2.68
N ILE A 56 -12.85 -9.20 -1.64
CA ILE A 56 -13.63 -8.76 -0.46
C ILE A 56 -14.65 -7.70 -0.83
N THR A 57 -14.29 -6.80 -1.75
CA THR A 57 -15.15 -5.68 -2.17
C THR A 57 -16.02 -6.00 -3.38
N GLU A 58 -15.89 -7.21 -3.94
CA GLU A 58 -16.60 -7.67 -5.14
C GLU A 58 -16.45 -6.74 -6.36
N GLN A 59 -15.37 -5.96 -6.40
CA GLN A 59 -15.10 -5.02 -7.49
C GLN A 59 -13.64 -5.07 -7.92
N ARG A 60 -13.40 -4.85 -9.21
CA ARG A 60 -12.05 -4.63 -9.72
C ARG A 60 -11.63 -3.19 -9.39
N HIS A 61 -10.68 -3.04 -8.49
CA HIS A 61 -10.08 -1.75 -8.16
C HIS A 61 -9.17 -1.25 -9.27
N ASP A 62 -8.96 0.07 -9.33
CA ASP A 62 -8.06 0.67 -10.30
C ASP A 62 -6.62 0.12 -10.16
N PRO A 63 -5.88 -0.03 -11.27
CA PRO A 63 -4.49 -0.51 -11.27
C PRO A 63 -3.56 0.27 -10.33
N CYS A 64 -3.83 1.55 -10.09
CA CYS A 64 -3.02 2.40 -9.21
C CYS A 64 -3.11 2.00 -7.73
N VAL A 65 -4.13 1.22 -7.35
CA VAL A 65 -4.22 0.63 -6.01
C VAL A 65 -3.12 -0.41 -5.82
N LEU A 66 -2.85 -1.25 -6.83
CA LEU A 66 -1.71 -2.17 -6.81
C LEU A 66 -0.38 -1.42 -6.75
N ASP A 67 -0.21 -0.36 -7.55
CA ASP A 67 1.00 0.47 -7.49
C ASP A 67 1.21 1.07 -6.08
N THR A 68 0.11 1.46 -5.41
CA THR A 68 0.14 1.98 -4.04
C THR A 68 0.50 0.91 -3.02
N LEU A 69 -0.05 -0.30 -3.15
CA LEU A 69 0.28 -1.43 -2.28
C LEU A 69 1.74 -1.86 -2.46
N MET A 70 2.27 -1.88 -3.69
CA MET A 70 3.68 -2.15 -3.96
C MET A 70 4.58 -1.14 -3.25
N ALA A 71 4.28 0.16 -3.39
CA ALA A 71 5.03 1.23 -2.72
C ALA A 71 4.97 1.12 -1.18
N ALA A 72 3.81 0.77 -0.62
CA ALA A 72 3.62 0.65 0.81
C ALA A 72 4.36 -0.57 1.40
N VAL A 73 4.30 -1.72 0.71
CA VAL A 73 5.04 -2.93 1.10
C VAL A 73 6.54 -2.69 1.06
N ASP A 74 7.07 -2.13 -0.02
CA ASP A 74 8.51 -1.88 -0.17
C ASP A 74 9.02 -0.86 0.85
N PHE A 75 8.27 0.22 1.09
CA PHE A 75 8.59 1.17 2.16
C PHE A 75 8.67 0.48 3.53
N MET A 76 7.68 -0.36 3.87
CA MET A 76 7.71 -1.11 5.13
C MET A 76 8.79 -2.19 5.17
N ALA A 77 9.24 -2.68 4.02
CA ALA A 77 10.42 -3.55 3.88
C ALA A 77 11.75 -2.80 4.03
N GLY A 78 11.75 -1.47 4.04
CA GLY A 78 12.91 -0.61 4.31
C GLY A 78 13.42 0.17 3.09
N ALA A 79 12.69 0.15 1.97
CA ALA A 79 12.99 1.02 0.84
C ALA A 79 12.74 2.50 1.18
N ALA A 80 13.37 3.39 0.42
CA ALA A 80 13.08 4.82 0.52
C ALA A 80 11.63 5.11 0.09
N ALA A 81 11.03 6.15 0.68
CA ALA A 81 9.72 6.62 0.24
C ALA A 81 9.77 7.02 -1.24
N ALA A 82 8.86 6.43 -2.03
CA ALA A 82 8.69 6.75 -3.44
C ALA A 82 7.21 7.02 -3.72
N PRO A 83 6.88 7.91 -4.67
CA PRO A 83 5.51 8.06 -5.11
C PRO A 83 5.01 6.76 -5.75
N TRP A 84 3.74 6.40 -5.57
CA TRP A 84 3.18 5.14 -6.05
C TRP A 84 3.39 4.91 -7.56
N TRP A 85 3.32 5.96 -8.39
CA TRP A 85 3.48 5.84 -9.84
C TRP A 85 4.90 5.43 -10.28
N HIS A 86 5.88 5.48 -9.36
CA HIS A 86 7.20 4.88 -9.60
C HIS A 86 7.11 3.37 -9.87
N TYR A 87 6.11 2.68 -9.31
CA TYR A 87 5.91 1.24 -9.45
C TYR A 87 5.09 0.86 -10.68
N THR A 88 4.47 1.82 -11.37
CA THR A 88 3.65 1.57 -12.56
C THR A 88 4.39 0.81 -13.67
N PRO A 89 5.67 1.13 -14.04
CA PRO A 89 6.38 0.37 -15.05
C PRO A 89 6.60 -1.09 -14.63
N GLN A 90 6.93 -1.33 -13.36
CA GLN A 90 7.12 -2.68 -12.81
C GLN A 90 5.80 -3.46 -12.82
N ARG A 91 4.70 -2.87 -12.35
CA ARG A 91 3.37 -3.50 -12.41
C ARG A 91 3.02 -3.89 -13.84
N LYS A 92 3.20 -2.97 -14.81
CA LYS A 92 2.90 -3.24 -16.22
C LYS A 92 3.74 -4.39 -16.78
N ALA A 93 5.02 -4.48 -16.39
CA ALA A 93 5.89 -5.56 -16.83
C ALA A 93 5.49 -6.93 -16.26
N LEU A 94 5.03 -6.98 -15.00
CA LEU A 94 4.67 -8.23 -14.31
C LEU A 94 3.22 -8.68 -14.56
N TYR A 95 2.29 -7.73 -14.63
CA TYR A 95 0.84 -7.98 -14.59
C TYR A 95 0.06 -7.31 -15.73
N GLY A 96 0.72 -6.61 -16.65
CA GLY A 96 0.07 -5.98 -17.80
C GLY A 96 -0.88 -4.83 -17.43
N SER A 97 -2.09 -4.86 -17.98
CA SER A 97 -3.11 -3.82 -17.77
C SER A 97 -3.95 -4.01 -16.49
N ILE A 98 -3.58 -4.98 -15.64
CA ILE A 98 -4.19 -5.18 -14.31
C ILE A 98 -4.05 -3.93 -13.47
#